data_AF-A0A3D9I4V9-F1
#
_entry.id   AF-A0A3D9I4V9-F1
#
_cell.length_a   1.000
_cell.length_b   1.000
_cell.length_c   1.000
_cell.angle_alpha   90.00
_cell.angle_beta   90.00
_cell.angle_gamma   90.00
#
_symmetry.space_group_name_H-M   'P 1'
#
loop_
_entity.id
_entity.type
_entity.pdbx_description
1 polymer ?
#
loop_
_entity_poly.entity_id
_entity_poly.type
_entity_poly.pdbx_seq_one_letter_code
_entity_poly.pdbx_strand_id
1 'polypeptide(L)' 'MASSKSKQYRRKTEKAGLNNPEIGRNHWHRKPQTQVVGNKKAEQRRTQCRNKGRSDGAYFLSAG' A
#
# COMPACT_ATOMS: atom_id res chain seq x y z
N MET A 1 -17.65 -2.42 21.73
CA MET A 1 -17.87 -2.34 20.27
C MET A 1 -19.09 -3.19 19.90
N ALA A 2 -20.25 -2.57 19.69
CA ALA A 2 -21.45 -3.30 19.28
C ALA A 2 -21.28 -3.85 17.85
N SER A 3 -21.70 -5.09 17.63
CA SER A 3 -21.69 -5.73 16.31
C SER A 3 -22.74 -5.09 15.40
N SER A 4 -22.43 -4.93 14.11
CA SER A 4 -23.44 -4.50 13.13
C SER A 4 -24.60 -5.50 13.04
N LYS A 5 -25.79 -5.02 12.70
CA LYS A 5 -26.98 -5.86 12.44
C LYS A 5 -26.71 -6.92 11.37
N SER A 6 -25.97 -6.56 10.32
CA SER A 6 -25.57 -7.50 9.25
C SER A 6 -24.66 -8.62 9.73
N LYS A 7 -23.80 -8.35 10.72
CA LYS A 7 -22.91 -9.36 11.32
C LYS A 7 -23.66 -10.26 12.30
N GLN A 8 -24.66 -9.72 13.01
CA GLN A 8 -25.55 -10.52 13.86
C GLN A 8 -26.42 -11.47 13.02
N TYR A 9 -26.99 -10.97 11.91
CA TYR A 9 -27.78 -11.79 10.98
C TYR A 9 -26.98 -12.97 10.43
N ARG A 10 -25.74 -12.75 9.97
CA ARG A 10 -24.84 -13.82 9.50
C ARG A 10 -24.57 -14.89 10.55
N ARG A 11 -24.29 -14.48 11.79
CA ARG A 11 -24.08 -15.45 12.88
C ARG A 11 -25.32 -16.30 13.16
N LYS A 12 -26.51 -15.73 12.99
CA LYS A 12 -27.78 -16.46 13.13
C LYS A 12 -27.96 -17.47 12.00
N THR A 13 -27.66 -17.09 10.75
CA THR A 13 -27.78 -18.01 9.60
C THR A 13 -26.76 -19.14 9.67
N GLU A 14 -25.51 -18.85 10.08
CA GLU A 14 -24.48 -19.87 10.32
C GLU A 14 -24.90 -20.87 11.41
N LYS A 15 -25.44 -20.38 12.53
CA LYS A 15 -25.99 -21.25 13.59
C LYS A 15 -27.17 -22.12 13.12
N ALA A 16 -27.93 -21.66 12.13
CA ALA A 16 -29.02 -22.42 11.53
C ALA A 16 -28.53 -23.45 10.49
N GLY A 17 -27.22 -23.60 10.28
CA GLY A 17 -26.65 -24.53 9.30
C GLY A 17 -26.72 -24.03 7.85
N LEU A 18 -27.07 -22.76 7.64
CA LEU A 18 -27.10 -22.14 6.31
C LEU A 18 -25.72 -21.61 5.92
N ASN A 19 -25.43 -21.63 4.63
CA ASN A 19 -24.13 -21.21 4.10
C ASN A 19 -23.82 -19.73 4.39
N ASN A 20 -22.56 -19.48 4.78
CA ASN A 20 -22.05 -18.12 4.96
C ASN A 20 -21.75 -17.48 3.58
N PRO A 21 -22.38 -16.35 3.22
CA PRO A 21 -22.14 -15.67 1.96
C PRO A 21 -20.72 -15.08 1.82
N GLU A 22 -19.94 -15.00 2.88
CA GLU A 22 -18.54 -14.54 2.82
C GLU A 22 -17.62 -15.54 2.09
N ILE A 23 -18.01 -16.82 1.97
CA ILE A 23 -17.20 -17.85 1.32
C ILE A 23 -16.92 -17.51 -0.16
N GLY A 24 -17.88 -16.89 -0.84
CA GLY A 24 -17.73 -16.47 -2.25
C GLY A 24 -17.30 -15.02 -2.43
N ARG A 25 -17.00 -14.29 -1.35
CA ARG A 25 -16.75 -12.85 -1.42
C ARG A 25 -15.30 -12.61 -1.81
N ASN A 26 -15.08 -11.80 -2.85
CA ASN A 26 -13.74 -11.43 -3.27
C ASN A 26 -12.98 -10.81 -2.10
N HIS A 27 -11.91 -11.49 -1.68
CA HIS A 27 -11.00 -10.98 -0.68
C HIS A 27 -9.98 -10.05 -1.34
N TRP A 28 -10.00 -8.78 -0.95
CA TRP A 28 -8.94 -7.86 -1.31
C TRP A 28 -7.69 -8.23 -0.52
N HIS A 29 -6.82 -9.03 -1.12
CA HIS A 29 -5.49 -9.25 -0.58
C HIS A 29 -4.73 -7.92 -0.57
N ARG A 30 -3.88 -7.71 0.45
CA ARG A 30 -2.94 -6.59 0.43
C ARG A 30 -2.12 -6.69 -0.86
N LYS A 31 -1.78 -5.53 -1.44
CA LYS A 31 -0.82 -5.52 -2.55
C LYS A 31 0.41 -6.33 -2.12
N PRO A 32 0.88 -7.30 -2.93
CA PRO A 32 2.15 -7.95 -2.64
C PRO A 32 3.20 -6.86 -2.45
N GLN A 33 4.19 -7.12 -1.61
CA GLN A 33 5.31 -6.21 -1.40
C GLN A 33 6.12 -6.22 -2.70
N THR A 34 5.62 -5.52 -3.71
CA THR A 34 6.33 -5.27 -4.96
C THR A 34 7.64 -4.64 -4.56
N GLN A 35 8.74 -5.22 -5.02
CA GLN A 35 10.06 -4.63 -4.88
C GLN A 35 9.91 -3.14 -5.23
N VAL A 36 10.19 -2.27 -4.26
CA VAL A 36 10.13 -0.83 -4.48
C VAL A 36 11.25 -0.54 -5.48
N VAL A 37 10.93 -0.54 -6.77
CA VAL A 37 11.87 -0.11 -7.79
C VAL A 37 12.15 1.35 -7.50
N GLY A 38 13.40 1.65 -7.17
CA GLY A 38 13.84 2.99 -6.84
C GLY A 38 13.44 3.95 -7.95
N ASN A 39 12.55 4.91 -7.64
CA ASN A 39 12.21 5.96 -8.57
C ASN A 39 13.37 6.97 -8.62
N LYS A 40 14.32 6.72 -9.54
CA LYS A 40 15.53 7.53 -9.74
C LYS A 40 15.22 9.02 -9.89
N LYS A 41 14.12 9.36 -10.57
CA LYS A 41 13.67 10.76 -10.75
C LYS A 41 13.24 11.39 -9.43
N ALA A 42 12.53 10.65 -8.58
CA ALA A 42 12.14 11.10 -7.25
C ALA A 42 13.32 11.18 -6.28
N GLU A 43 14.34 10.34 -6.45
CA GLU A 43 15.59 10.38 -5.69
C GLU A 43 16.42 11.61 -6.06
N GLN A 44 16.66 11.85 -7.35
CA GLN A 44 17.39 13.02 -7.85
C GLN A 44 16.76 14.34 -7.38
N ARG A 45 15.43 14.49 -7.46
CA ARG A 45 14.75 15.68 -6.93
C ARG A 45 14.97 15.87 -5.43
N ARG A 46 14.90 14.79 -4.63
CA ARG A 46 15.13 14.86 -3.18
C ARG A 46 16.58 15.25 -2.87
N THR A 47 17.55 14.70 -3.61
CA THR A 47 18.97 15.04 -3.47
C THR A 47 19.23 16.51 -3.82
N GLN A 48 18.67 17.01 -4.93
CA GLN A 48 18.80 18.41 -5.35
C GLN A 48 18.20 19.37 -4.32
N CYS A 49 17.01 19.07 -3.79
CA CYS A 49 16.38 19.90 -2.75
C CYS A 49 17.18 19.89 -1.44
N ARG A 50 17.77 18.75 -1.05
CA ARG A 50 18.58 18.64 0.17
C ARG A 50 19.93 19.34 0.07
N ASN A 51 20.50 19.43 -1.13
CA ASN A 51 21.80 20.06 -1.37
C ASN A 51 21.68 21.52 -1.84
N LYS A 52 20.45 22.07 -1.90
CA LYS A 52 20.19 23.46 -2.30
C LYS A 52 20.78 24.40 -1.25
N GLY A 53 21.84 25.13 -1.61
CA GLY A 53 22.59 26.03 -0.74
C GLY A 53 24.06 25.62 -0.49
N ARG A 54 24.47 24.41 -0.88
CA ARG A 54 25.87 23.94 -0.74
C ARG A 54 26.64 23.87 -2.07
N SER A 55 25.94 23.74 -3.20
CA SER A 55 26.50 23.78 -4.56
C SER A 55 25.37 24.02 -5.57
N ASP A 56 25.63 24.69 -6.70
CA ASP A 56 24.65 25.05 -7.75
C ASP A 56 24.13 23.86 -8.60
N GLY A 57 24.24 22.63 -8.08
CA GLY A 57 23.65 21.43 -8.68
C GLY A 57 24.32 20.90 -9.95
N ALA A 58 25.32 21.58 -10.51
CA ALA A 58 26.09 21.11 -11.65
C ALA A 58 27.22 20.15 -11.22
N TYR A 59 26.88 18.91 -10.89
CA TYR A 59 27.88 17.85 -10.80
C TYR A 59 28.16 17.34 -12.21
N PHE A 60 29.27 17.78 -12.82
CA PHE A 60 29.79 17.12 -14.00
C PHE A 60 30.13 15.68 -13.63
N LEU A 61 29.51 14.72 -14.31
CA LEU A 61 29.95 13.33 -14.29
C LEU A 61 31.33 13.29 -14.95
N SER A 62 32.37 13.49 -14.15
CA SER A 62 33.74 13.17 -14.54
C SER A 62 33.80 11.66 -14.76
N ALA A 63 33.94 11.24 -16.02
CA ALA A 63 34.23 9.86 -16.36
C ALA A 63 35.56 9.47 -15.72
N GLY A 64 35.52 8.44 -14.88
CA GLY A 64 36.66 7.69 -14.37
C GLY A 64 36.42 6.21 -14.61
#